data_AF-A0A3A0DSQ6-F1
#
_entry.id   AF-A0A3A0DSQ6-F1
#
_cell.length_a   1.000
_cell.length_b   1.000
_cell.length_c   1.000
_cell.angle_alpha   90.00
_cell.angle_beta   90.00
_cell.angle_gamma   90.00
#
_symmetry.space_group_name_H-M   'P 1'
#
loop_
_entity.id
_entity.type
_entity.pdbx_description
1 polymer ?
#
loop_
_entity_poly.entity_id
_entity_poly.type
_entity_poly.pdbx_seq_one_letter_code
_entity_poly.pdbx_strand_id
1 'polypeptide(L)'
;MPPVARFLRHARSAFGWIALAASVAVAGPLLAVDHVAIRRAEEAEETRLSGRVVVEAVDKSLLFQTADGGLYAITAEQVVHRDSDPQPFEPVSADDLGKQLLATLPAGFDVHRTRNYVFAYNSNKAYVQWVGALFERLHRGFHTFWQGKGIKLSEPEFPLCVLVFADDESYSSYVKQHYGEAASKLAAFYALSTNYVTLYDLTGVGALRREGSRRGNSGQINEMLSHPSASQNVATVVHEAFHQLQFNCGLSQRYADVPLWVAEGLAMYFETPDLKSAQGWRTIGAVHHGRLRDFRGYLPNRPEASLKSLVVDDKRFRDARGAIAAYGEAWAMNHFLMQRHTKEYAAYLKVVAAKPPAVVQTPEDRLKEFTAAFGELEALDAEFLKHVQALR
;
A
#
# COMPACT_ATOMS: atom_id res chain seq x y z
N MET A 1 1.95 5.45 -21.84
CA MET A 1 1.55 5.84 -20.46
C MET A 1 0.68 4.72 -19.90
N PRO A 2 0.87 4.28 -18.66
CA PRO A 2 0.04 3.22 -18.08
C PRO A 2 -1.44 3.64 -18.07
N PRO A 3 -2.40 2.72 -18.31
CA PRO A 3 -3.84 3.02 -18.40
C PRO A 3 -4.37 3.81 -17.20
N VAL A 4 -3.86 3.53 -15.99
CA VAL A 4 -4.18 4.25 -14.75
C VAL A 4 -3.83 5.74 -14.84
N ALA A 5 -2.66 6.09 -15.39
CA ALA A 5 -2.25 7.49 -15.55
C ALA A 5 -3.08 8.20 -16.63
N ARG A 6 -3.56 7.47 -17.65
CA ARG A 6 -4.48 8.00 -18.67
C ARG A 6 -5.87 8.22 -18.07
N PHE A 7 -6.41 7.27 -17.32
CA PHE A 7 -7.67 7.37 -16.56
C PHE A 7 -7.68 8.57 -15.60
N LEU A 8 -6.67 8.68 -14.74
CA LEU A 8 -6.52 9.81 -13.81
C LEU A 8 -6.27 11.15 -14.54
N ARG A 9 -5.71 11.14 -15.75
CA ARG A 9 -5.51 12.35 -16.57
C ARG A 9 -6.77 12.79 -17.32
N HIS A 10 -7.61 11.86 -17.78
CA HIS A 10 -8.91 12.20 -18.40
C HIS A 10 -9.89 12.72 -17.34
N ALA A 11 -9.84 12.18 -16.13
CA ALA A 11 -10.48 12.78 -14.96
C ALA A 11 -10.02 14.25 -14.76
N ARG A 12 -8.71 14.54 -14.87
CA ARG A 12 -8.17 15.91 -14.74
C ARG A 12 -8.62 16.89 -15.82
N SER A 13 -8.82 16.47 -17.08
CA SER A 13 -9.22 17.39 -18.16
C SER A 13 -10.67 17.84 -18.09
N ALA A 14 -11.52 17.16 -17.30
CA ALA A 14 -12.93 17.51 -17.13
C ALA A 14 -13.21 18.47 -15.96
N PHE A 15 -12.24 18.69 -15.05
CA PHE A 15 -12.39 19.60 -13.91
C PHE A 15 -11.75 20.97 -14.19
N GLY A 16 -12.32 21.70 -15.14
CA GLY A 16 -12.15 23.15 -15.24
C GLY A 16 -13.15 23.86 -14.32
N TRP A 17 -12.64 24.55 -13.30
CA TRP A 17 -13.29 25.64 -12.55
C TRP A 17 -14.83 25.69 -12.54
N ILE A 18 -15.50 24.73 -11.90
CA ILE A 18 -16.86 24.97 -11.39
C ILE A 18 -17.00 24.26 -10.04
N ALA A 19 -17.16 25.06 -8.99
CA ALA A 19 -17.72 24.60 -7.72
C ALA A 19 -19.18 24.19 -7.98
N LEU A 20 -19.38 22.95 -8.43
CA LEU A 20 -20.69 22.34 -8.52
C LEU A 20 -20.69 21.18 -7.55
N ALA A 21 -21.67 21.17 -6.65
CA ALA A 21 -21.99 20.00 -5.86
C ALA A 21 -22.28 18.85 -6.82
N ALA A 22 -21.26 18.01 -7.09
CA ALA A 22 -21.44 16.80 -7.85
C ALA A 22 -22.28 15.88 -6.96
N SER A 23 -23.58 15.80 -7.27
CA SER A 23 -24.41 14.69 -6.85
C SER A 23 -23.84 13.44 -7.49
N VAL A 24 -22.86 12.82 -6.81
CA VAL A 24 -22.46 11.45 -7.04
C VAL A 24 -23.71 10.63 -6.73
N ALA A 25 -24.36 10.13 -7.76
CA ALA A 25 -25.42 9.15 -7.59
C ALA A 25 -24.76 7.89 -7.01
N VAL A 26 -24.85 7.74 -5.68
CA VAL A 26 -24.63 6.46 -5.02
C VAL A 26 -25.81 5.59 -5.45
N ALA A 27 -25.65 4.91 -6.57
CA ALA A 27 -26.63 3.94 -7.00
C ALA A 27 -26.56 2.73 -6.05
N GLY A 28 -27.66 2.47 -5.35
CA GLY A 28 -27.94 1.18 -4.73
C GLY A 28 -29.46 0.96 -4.67
N PRO A 29 -29.97 -0.28 -4.51
CA PRO A 29 -29.25 -1.54 -4.23
C PRO A 29 -29.64 -2.75 -5.12
N LEU A 30 -28.66 -3.62 -5.40
CA LEU A 30 -28.64 -5.11 -5.31
C LEU A 30 -27.58 -5.63 -6.27
N LEU A 31 -26.39 -5.86 -5.71
CA LEU A 31 -25.54 -7.04 -5.94
C LEU A 31 -25.80 -7.71 -7.30
N ALA A 32 -25.39 -7.07 -8.40
CA ALA A 32 -25.38 -7.68 -9.72
C ALA A 32 -23.92 -7.77 -10.13
N VAL A 33 -23.47 -8.93 -10.58
CA VAL A 33 -22.15 -9.08 -11.17
C VAL A 33 -22.18 -8.39 -12.53
N ASP A 34 -21.38 -7.36 -12.70
CA ASP A 34 -21.13 -6.75 -13.99
C ASP A 34 -20.12 -7.60 -14.76
N HIS A 35 -20.31 -7.71 -16.07
CA HIS A 35 -19.29 -8.23 -16.97
C HIS A 35 -18.89 -7.18 -18.00
N VAL A 36 -17.57 -7.03 -18.18
CA VAL A 36 -16.99 -6.11 -19.16
C VAL A 36 -16.06 -6.89 -20.06
N ALA A 37 -16.40 -6.97 -21.35
CA ALA A 37 -15.48 -7.44 -22.37
C ALA A 37 -14.57 -6.28 -22.77
N ILE A 38 -13.26 -6.45 -22.58
CA ILE A 38 -12.25 -5.45 -22.92
C ILE A 38 -11.33 -5.91 -24.04
N ARG A 39 -10.88 -4.96 -24.85
CA ARG A 39 -9.81 -5.17 -25.82
C ARG A 39 -8.67 -4.19 -25.54
N ARG A 40 -7.48 -4.72 -25.24
CA ARG A 40 -6.28 -3.89 -25.03
C ARG A 40 -5.57 -3.71 -26.36
N ALA A 41 -4.94 -2.54 -26.56
CA ALA A 41 -4.31 -2.19 -27.83
C ALA A 41 -3.21 -3.18 -28.29
N GLU A 42 -2.62 -3.93 -27.35
CA GLU A 42 -1.54 -4.90 -27.59
C GLU A 42 -2.05 -6.35 -27.67
N GLU A 43 -3.34 -6.58 -27.43
CA GLU A 43 -3.95 -7.92 -27.38
C GLU A 43 -4.98 -8.06 -28.51
N ALA A 44 -4.85 -9.12 -29.32
CA ALA A 44 -5.81 -9.42 -30.38
C ALA A 44 -7.15 -9.97 -29.85
N GLU A 45 -7.10 -10.63 -28.69
CA GLU A 45 -8.25 -11.28 -28.07
C GLU A 45 -8.96 -10.37 -27.07
N GLU A 46 -10.27 -10.57 -26.94
CA GLU A 46 -11.06 -9.92 -25.91
C GLU A 46 -10.90 -10.66 -24.58
N THR A 47 -10.70 -9.91 -23.51
CA THR A 47 -10.72 -10.45 -22.15
C THR A 47 -12.05 -10.09 -21.49
N ARG A 48 -12.80 -11.07 -20.99
CA ARG A 48 -14.00 -10.84 -20.19
C ARG A 48 -13.62 -10.74 -18.71
N LEU A 49 -13.94 -9.60 -18.09
CA LEU A 49 -13.83 -9.40 -16.65
C LEU A 49 -15.21 -9.49 -16.01
N SER A 50 -15.28 -10.07 -14.82
CA SER A 50 -16.51 -10.21 -14.03
C SER A 50 -16.30 -9.62 -12.63
N GLY A 51 -17.23 -8.79 -12.17
CA GLY A 51 -17.02 -8.03 -10.94
C GLY A 51 -18.05 -6.94 -10.71
N ARG A 52 -17.59 -5.77 -10.25
CA ARG A 52 -18.44 -4.59 -10.02
C ARG A 52 -17.78 -3.31 -10.50
N VAL A 53 -18.58 -2.37 -10.99
CA VAL A 53 -18.11 -1.00 -11.23
C VAL A 53 -17.94 -0.25 -9.91
N VAL A 54 -16.73 0.21 -9.61
CA VAL A 54 -16.42 1.05 -8.44
C VAL A 54 -16.63 2.53 -8.75
N VAL A 55 -16.19 2.96 -9.94
CA VAL A 55 -16.40 4.32 -10.45
C VAL A 55 -16.69 4.24 -11.94
N GLU A 56 -17.71 4.98 -12.39
CA GLU A 56 -17.90 5.32 -13.80
C GLU A 56 -17.59 6.81 -13.97
N ALA A 57 -16.56 7.13 -14.75
CA ALA A 57 -16.17 8.50 -15.05
C ALA A 57 -17.10 9.12 -16.10
N VAL A 58 -17.07 10.45 -16.23
CA VAL A 58 -17.91 11.21 -17.19
C VAL A 58 -17.67 10.75 -18.64
N ASP A 59 -16.43 10.42 -18.97
CA ASP A 59 -16.02 9.92 -20.30
C ASP A 59 -16.36 8.44 -20.53
N LYS A 60 -17.09 7.80 -19.61
CA LYS A 60 -17.43 6.37 -19.60
C LYS A 60 -16.27 5.41 -19.32
N SER A 61 -15.12 5.92 -18.91
CA SER A 61 -14.07 5.08 -18.34
C SER A 61 -14.51 4.48 -17.00
N LEU A 62 -14.06 3.26 -16.70
CA LEU A 62 -14.44 2.50 -15.51
C LEU A 62 -13.24 2.26 -14.61
N LEU A 63 -13.45 2.40 -13.30
CA LEU A 63 -12.67 1.66 -12.31
C LEU A 63 -13.48 0.41 -11.94
N PHE A 64 -13.02 -0.74 -12.38
CA PHE A 64 -13.72 -2.02 -12.28
C PHE A 64 -13.02 -2.94 -11.28
N GLN A 65 -13.76 -3.57 -10.37
CA GLN A 65 -13.22 -4.47 -9.37
C GLN A 65 -13.67 -5.92 -9.59
N THR A 66 -12.72 -6.82 -9.77
CA THR A 66 -12.97 -8.26 -9.91
C THR A 66 -13.14 -8.95 -8.55
N ALA A 67 -13.69 -10.17 -8.56
CA ALA A 67 -13.98 -10.94 -7.35
C ALA A 67 -12.73 -11.36 -6.54
N ASP A 68 -11.54 -11.34 -7.14
CA ASP A 68 -10.24 -11.52 -6.46
C ASP A 68 -9.69 -10.24 -5.81
N GLY A 69 -10.42 -9.12 -5.94
CA GLY A 69 -10.02 -7.82 -5.42
C GLY A 69 -9.13 -7.03 -6.38
N GLY A 70 -8.85 -7.51 -7.58
CA GLY A 70 -8.17 -6.74 -8.62
C GLY A 70 -8.96 -5.49 -9.02
N LEU A 71 -8.27 -4.37 -9.25
CA LEU A 71 -8.82 -3.10 -9.73
C LEU A 71 -8.24 -2.76 -11.10
N TYR A 72 -9.14 -2.55 -12.06
CA TYR A 72 -8.84 -2.31 -13.46
C TYR A 72 -9.32 -0.91 -13.83
N ALA A 73 -8.39 -0.05 -14.25
CA ALA A 73 -8.72 1.20 -14.93
C ALA A 73 -8.93 0.91 -16.42
N ILE A 74 -10.18 0.92 -16.85
CA ILE A 74 -10.61 0.58 -18.21
C ILE A 74 -11.07 1.88 -18.89
N THR A 75 -10.43 2.27 -19.98
CA THR A 75 -10.89 3.46 -20.73
C THR A 75 -12.12 3.11 -21.57
N ALA A 76 -12.95 4.10 -21.89
CA ALA A 76 -14.15 3.88 -22.69
C ALA A 76 -13.88 3.18 -24.03
N GLU A 77 -12.73 3.46 -24.66
CA GLU A 77 -12.35 2.85 -25.94
C GLU A 77 -11.92 1.38 -25.81
N GLN A 78 -11.59 0.93 -24.59
CA GLN A 78 -11.26 -0.47 -24.34
C GLN A 78 -12.51 -1.33 -24.15
N VAL A 79 -13.67 -0.72 -23.85
CA VAL A 79 -14.92 -1.45 -23.61
C VAL A 79 -15.53 -1.87 -24.95
N VAL A 80 -15.63 -3.18 -25.17
CA VAL A 80 -16.30 -3.75 -26.35
C VAL A 80 -17.77 -4.00 -26.06
N HIS A 81 -18.06 -4.61 -24.92
CA HIS A 81 -19.41 -4.97 -24.49
C HIS A 81 -19.52 -4.95 -22.96
N ARG A 82 -20.70 -4.61 -22.44
CA ARG A 82 -21.02 -4.64 -21.01
C ARG A 82 -22.42 -5.21 -20.80
N ASP A 83 -22.51 -6.17 -19.89
CA ASP A 83 -23.77 -6.73 -19.39
C ASP A 83 -23.68 -6.92 -17.87
N SER A 84 -24.79 -7.33 -17.24
CA SER A 84 -24.84 -7.61 -15.80
C SER A 84 -25.76 -8.79 -15.54
N ASP A 85 -25.38 -9.63 -14.57
CA ASP A 85 -26.17 -10.74 -14.07
C ASP A 85 -26.85 -10.34 -12.75
N PRO A 86 -28.07 -10.82 -12.44
CA PRO A 86 -28.76 -10.51 -11.19
C PRO A 86 -28.15 -11.20 -9.95
N GLN A 87 -27.03 -11.92 -10.12
CA GLN A 87 -26.35 -12.64 -9.05
C GLN A 87 -25.55 -11.69 -8.16
N PRO A 88 -25.51 -11.94 -6.84
CA PRO A 88 -24.74 -11.10 -5.97
C PRO A 88 -23.24 -11.18 -6.22
N PHE A 89 -22.58 -10.02 -6.16
CA PHE A 89 -21.12 -9.98 -6.16
C PHE A 89 -20.62 -10.62 -4.87
N GLU A 90 -19.85 -11.69 -5.01
CA GLU A 90 -19.18 -12.39 -3.91
C GLU A 90 -17.66 -12.41 -4.16
N PRO A 91 -16.85 -12.01 -3.17
CA PRO A 91 -15.41 -12.21 -3.22
C PRO A 91 -15.06 -13.70 -3.39
N VAL A 92 -14.01 -13.98 -4.15
CA VAL A 92 -13.52 -15.37 -4.28
C VAL A 92 -13.07 -15.91 -2.91
N SER A 93 -13.29 -17.20 -2.70
CA SER A 93 -12.79 -17.86 -1.50
C SER A 93 -11.26 -17.88 -1.49
N ALA A 94 -10.65 -17.98 -0.31
CA ALA A 94 -9.21 -18.12 -0.18
C ALA A 94 -8.65 -19.37 -0.90
N ASP A 95 -9.44 -20.45 -0.99
CA ASP A 95 -9.05 -21.65 -1.75
C ASP A 95 -9.08 -21.42 -3.25
N ASP A 96 -10.11 -20.74 -3.75
CA ASP A 96 -10.24 -20.47 -5.18
C ASP A 96 -9.24 -19.42 -5.64
N LEU A 97 -8.92 -18.42 -4.81
CA LEU A 97 -7.80 -17.52 -5.04
C LEU A 97 -6.48 -18.29 -5.16
N GLY A 98 -6.22 -19.24 -4.26
CA GLY A 98 -5.04 -20.11 -4.33
C GLY A 98 -4.96 -20.89 -5.66
N LYS A 99 -6.08 -21.47 -6.12
CA LYS A 99 -6.14 -22.17 -7.41
C LYS A 99 -5.91 -21.23 -8.59
N GLN A 100 -6.51 -20.04 -8.58
CA GLN A 100 -6.32 -19.02 -9.63
C GLN A 100 -4.85 -18.57 -9.73
N LEU A 101 -4.20 -18.37 -8.58
CA LEU A 101 -2.77 -18.04 -8.52
C LEU A 101 -1.92 -19.17 -9.11
N LEU A 102 -2.15 -20.43 -8.74
CA LEU A 102 -1.41 -21.56 -9.29
C LEU A 102 -1.62 -21.77 -10.80
N ALA A 103 -2.78 -21.39 -11.33
CA ALA A 103 -3.06 -21.46 -12.77
C ALA A 103 -2.37 -20.35 -13.58
N THR A 104 -2.00 -19.23 -12.96
CA THR A 104 -1.46 -18.04 -13.63
C THR A 104 0.02 -17.80 -13.38
N LEU A 105 0.54 -18.29 -12.26
CA LEU A 105 1.95 -18.17 -11.89
C LEU A 105 2.81 -19.26 -12.58
N PRO A 106 4.12 -19.02 -12.74
CA PRO A 106 5.03 -20.04 -13.28
C PRO A 106 4.99 -21.35 -12.48
N ALA A 107 5.39 -22.45 -13.12
CA ALA A 107 5.52 -23.74 -12.46
C ALA A 107 6.46 -23.69 -11.25
N GLY A 108 6.16 -24.48 -10.21
CA GLY A 108 6.95 -24.56 -8.98
C GLY A 108 6.41 -23.70 -7.83
N PHE A 109 5.32 -22.97 -8.03
CA PHE A 109 4.56 -22.35 -6.96
C PHE A 109 3.71 -23.38 -6.19
N ASP A 110 3.56 -23.14 -4.90
CA ASP A 110 2.66 -23.82 -3.96
C ASP A 110 1.87 -22.77 -3.17
N VAL A 111 0.84 -23.18 -2.44
CA VAL A 111 -0.03 -22.28 -1.66
C VAL A 111 0.07 -22.58 -0.17
N HIS A 112 0.26 -21.53 0.62
CA HIS A 112 0.14 -21.57 2.08
C HIS A 112 -0.95 -20.60 2.55
N ARG A 113 -1.89 -21.07 3.37
CA ARG A 113 -2.97 -20.24 3.92
C ARG A 113 -2.76 -19.98 5.40
N THR A 114 -3.12 -18.78 5.83
CA THR A 114 -3.30 -18.44 7.25
C THR A 114 -4.76 -18.06 7.48
N ARG A 115 -5.07 -17.40 8.60
CA ARG A 115 -6.44 -16.97 8.90
C ARG A 115 -6.92 -15.91 7.91
N ASN A 116 -6.07 -14.92 7.62
CA ASN A 116 -6.43 -13.73 6.86
C ASN A 116 -5.74 -13.67 5.48
N TYR A 117 -4.76 -14.53 5.22
CA TYR A 117 -3.89 -14.43 4.04
C TYR A 117 -3.81 -15.71 3.20
N VAL A 118 -3.59 -15.52 1.91
CA VAL A 118 -3.23 -16.55 0.92
C VAL A 118 -1.83 -16.22 0.39
N PHE A 119 -0.88 -17.11 0.65
CA PHE A 119 0.48 -17.01 0.13
C PHE A 119 0.62 -17.94 -1.07
N ALA A 120 1.01 -17.40 -2.23
CA ALA A 120 1.52 -18.21 -3.34
C ALA A 120 3.04 -18.05 -3.38
N TYR A 121 3.77 -19.16 -3.35
CA TYR A 121 5.22 -19.13 -3.18
C TYR A 121 5.93 -20.24 -3.95
N ASN A 122 7.10 -19.93 -4.52
CA ASN A 122 8.07 -20.95 -4.99
C ASN A 122 9.36 -20.93 -4.14
N SER A 123 9.36 -20.15 -3.06
CA SER A 123 10.43 -20.03 -2.09
C SER A 123 10.40 -21.14 -1.03
N ASN A 124 11.12 -20.95 0.08
CA ASN A 124 11.08 -21.89 1.17
C ASN A 124 9.79 -21.82 2.00
N LYS A 125 9.13 -22.97 2.21
CA LYS A 125 7.93 -23.07 3.05
C LYS A 125 8.12 -22.51 4.47
N ALA A 126 9.28 -22.75 5.10
CA ALA A 126 9.55 -22.23 6.45
C ALA A 126 9.63 -20.70 6.45
N TYR A 127 10.22 -20.10 5.41
CA TYR A 127 10.27 -18.65 5.24
C TYR A 127 8.86 -18.07 5.08
N VAL A 128 8.04 -18.68 4.23
CA VAL A 128 6.65 -18.25 4.00
C VAL A 128 5.80 -18.37 5.26
N GLN A 129 5.99 -19.43 6.05
CA GLN A 129 5.34 -19.57 7.36
C GLN A 129 5.77 -18.48 8.34
N TRP A 130 7.04 -18.07 8.31
CA TRP A 130 7.52 -16.95 9.13
C TRP A 130 6.93 -15.61 8.69
N VAL A 131 6.90 -15.32 7.37
CA VAL A 131 6.23 -14.13 6.83
C VAL A 131 4.75 -14.14 7.21
N GLY A 132 4.07 -15.27 7.05
CA GLY A 132 2.67 -15.45 7.45
C GLY A 132 2.43 -15.17 8.93
N ALA A 133 3.29 -15.67 9.82
CA ALA A 133 3.19 -15.39 11.25
C ALA A 133 3.43 -13.92 11.58
N LEU A 134 4.35 -13.25 10.87
CA LEU A 134 4.61 -11.82 10.98
C LEU A 134 3.40 -10.98 10.53
N PHE A 135 2.81 -11.32 9.37
CA PHE A 135 1.64 -10.63 8.81
C PHE A 135 0.42 -10.78 9.73
N GLU A 136 0.16 -11.98 10.24
CA GLU A 136 -0.93 -12.22 11.20
C GLU A 136 -0.73 -11.47 12.51
N ARG A 137 0.52 -11.32 12.97
CA ARG A 137 0.83 -10.49 14.14
C ARG A 137 0.59 -9.01 13.84
N LEU A 138 1.02 -8.51 12.69
CA LEU A 138 0.78 -7.14 12.26
C LEU A 138 -0.72 -6.87 12.15
N HIS A 139 -1.49 -7.76 11.53
CA HIS A 139 -2.96 -7.64 11.42
C HIS A 139 -3.61 -7.42 12.79
N ARG A 140 -3.30 -8.26 13.79
CA ARG A 140 -3.84 -8.07 15.15
C ARG A 140 -3.38 -6.77 15.80
N GLY A 141 -2.09 -6.44 15.66
CA GLY A 141 -1.52 -5.21 16.18
C GLY A 141 -2.15 -3.96 15.57
N PHE A 142 -2.37 -3.96 14.25
CA PHE A 142 -3.00 -2.91 13.48
C PHE A 142 -4.44 -2.65 13.96
N HIS A 143 -5.25 -3.70 14.09
CA HIS A 143 -6.61 -3.57 14.60
C HIS A 143 -6.64 -3.04 16.03
N THR A 144 -5.80 -3.59 16.91
CA THR A 144 -5.73 -3.18 18.32
C THR A 144 -5.29 -1.71 18.45
N PHE A 145 -4.28 -1.31 17.68
CA PHE A 145 -3.73 0.05 17.70
C PHE A 145 -4.77 1.08 17.29
N TRP A 146 -5.41 0.89 16.14
CA TRP A 146 -6.36 1.88 15.61
C TRP A 146 -7.69 1.92 16.37
N GLN A 147 -8.17 0.77 16.85
CA GLN A 147 -9.32 0.73 17.77
C GLN A 147 -9.03 1.52 19.05
N GLY A 148 -7.84 1.35 19.63
CA GLY A 148 -7.39 2.13 20.80
C GLY A 148 -7.26 3.63 20.53
N LYS A 149 -7.23 4.05 19.27
CA LYS A 149 -7.19 5.46 18.83
C LYS A 149 -8.55 5.97 18.36
N GLY A 150 -9.62 5.19 18.50
CA GLY A 150 -10.97 5.58 18.12
C GLY A 150 -11.22 5.60 16.60
N ILE A 151 -10.40 4.90 15.82
CA ILE A 151 -10.64 4.63 14.40
C ILE A 151 -11.27 3.24 14.28
N LYS A 152 -12.48 3.20 13.72
CA LYS A 152 -13.18 1.94 13.43
C LYS A 152 -12.66 1.40 12.10
N LEU A 153 -12.04 0.23 12.16
CA LEU A 153 -11.59 -0.50 10.98
C LEU A 153 -12.67 -1.50 10.52
N SER A 154 -12.63 -1.85 9.24
CA SER A 154 -13.37 -2.96 8.66
C SER A 154 -12.48 -4.20 8.58
N GLU A 155 -13.10 -5.38 8.49
CA GLU A 155 -12.39 -6.58 8.05
C GLU A 155 -12.14 -6.48 6.53
N PRO A 156 -11.06 -7.08 6.00
CA PRO A 156 -10.86 -7.20 4.56
C PRO A 156 -12.03 -7.91 3.87
N GLU A 157 -12.54 -7.31 2.79
CA GLU A 157 -13.59 -7.94 1.95
C GLU A 157 -13.05 -9.14 1.17
N PHE A 158 -11.76 -9.10 0.79
CA PHE A 158 -11.09 -10.12 -0.02
C PHE A 158 -9.99 -10.82 0.80
N PRO A 159 -9.67 -12.10 0.52
CA PRO A 159 -8.48 -12.73 1.07
C PRO A 159 -7.23 -11.92 0.72
N LEU A 160 -6.37 -11.66 1.70
CA LEU A 160 -5.16 -10.86 1.49
C LEU A 160 -4.06 -11.72 0.84
N CYS A 161 -3.68 -11.38 -0.39
CA CYS A 161 -2.74 -12.17 -1.18
C CYS A 161 -1.29 -11.69 -1.02
N VAL A 162 -0.37 -12.64 -0.93
CA VAL A 162 1.07 -12.39 -0.88
C VAL A 162 1.80 -13.35 -1.83
N LEU A 163 2.63 -12.81 -2.71
CA LEU A 163 3.51 -13.57 -3.59
C LEU A 163 4.93 -13.60 -3.03
N VAL A 164 5.49 -14.81 -2.85
CA VAL A 164 6.85 -14.98 -2.30
C VAL A 164 7.73 -15.78 -3.24
N PHE A 165 8.59 -15.06 -3.96
CA PHE A 165 9.55 -15.62 -4.91
C PHE A 165 10.78 -16.22 -4.22
N ALA A 166 11.41 -17.21 -4.85
CA ALA A 166 12.56 -17.92 -4.30
C ALA A 166 13.86 -17.10 -4.28
N ASP A 167 13.97 -16.11 -5.17
CA ASP A 167 15.15 -15.30 -5.41
C ASP A 167 14.80 -13.99 -6.13
N ASP A 168 15.76 -13.07 -6.13
CA ASP A 168 15.67 -11.75 -6.75
C ASP A 168 15.48 -11.83 -8.28
N GLU A 169 16.03 -12.87 -8.94
CA GLU A 169 15.96 -13.01 -10.39
C GLU A 169 14.54 -13.34 -10.88
N SER A 170 13.92 -14.37 -10.28
CA SER A 170 12.53 -14.75 -10.60
C SER A 170 11.54 -13.66 -10.21
N TYR A 171 11.77 -13.00 -9.08
CA TYR A 171 11.02 -11.83 -8.65
C TYR A 171 11.13 -10.67 -9.65
N SER A 172 12.35 -10.23 -9.95
CA SER A 172 12.60 -9.07 -10.81
C SER A 172 12.03 -9.29 -12.20
N SER A 173 12.12 -10.52 -12.72
CA SER A 173 11.55 -10.91 -14.01
C SER A 173 10.02 -10.77 -14.01
N TYR A 174 9.34 -11.35 -13.01
CA TYR A 174 7.88 -11.25 -12.87
C TYR A 174 7.44 -9.79 -12.67
N VAL A 175 8.10 -9.07 -11.77
CA VAL A 175 7.72 -7.70 -11.43
C VAL A 175 7.93 -6.77 -12.62
N LYS A 176 9.04 -6.92 -13.35
CA LYS A 176 9.29 -6.15 -14.57
C LYS A 176 8.21 -6.39 -15.63
N GLN A 177 7.81 -7.65 -15.82
CA GLN A 177 6.77 -8.02 -16.79
C GLN A 177 5.39 -7.44 -16.42
N HIS A 178 5.01 -7.47 -15.14
CA HIS A 178 3.66 -7.10 -14.71
C HIS A 178 3.51 -5.63 -14.25
N TYR A 179 4.58 -5.03 -13.74
CA TYR A 179 4.55 -3.70 -13.09
C TYR A 179 5.63 -2.74 -13.60
N GLY A 180 6.56 -3.22 -14.43
CA GLY A 180 7.61 -2.43 -15.07
C GLY A 180 8.93 -2.34 -14.30
N GLU A 181 9.95 -1.82 -15.00
CA GLU A 181 11.36 -1.77 -14.56
C GLU A 181 11.60 -0.99 -13.24
N ALA A 182 10.78 0.00 -12.93
CA ALA A 182 10.95 0.76 -11.70
C ALA A 182 10.59 -0.07 -10.46
N ALA A 183 9.52 -0.88 -10.56
CA ALA A 183 9.05 -1.72 -9.47
C ALA A 183 10.00 -2.90 -9.20
N SER A 184 10.66 -3.44 -10.24
CA SER A 184 11.58 -4.57 -10.09
C SER A 184 12.84 -4.25 -9.29
N LYS A 185 13.12 -2.97 -9.00
CA LYS A 185 14.25 -2.54 -8.16
C LYS A 185 13.92 -2.55 -6.67
N LEU A 186 12.65 -2.69 -6.30
CA LEU A 186 12.20 -2.75 -4.92
C LEU A 186 12.31 -4.20 -4.43
N ALA A 187 12.77 -4.42 -3.19
CA ALA A 187 12.87 -5.78 -2.63
C ALA A 187 11.50 -6.41 -2.30
N ALA A 188 10.50 -5.55 -2.09
CA ALA A 188 9.08 -5.90 -2.00
C ALA A 188 8.26 -4.67 -2.39
N PHE A 189 6.99 -4.87 -2.75
CA PHE A 189 6.02 -3.77 -2.87
C PHE A 189 4.58 -4.30 -2.75
N TYR A 190 3.68 -3.41 -2.33
CA TYR A 190 2.24 -3.58 -2.42
C TYR A 190 1.69 -2.95 -3.72
N ALA A 191 0.96 -3.75 -4.50
CA ALA A 191 0.34 -3.31 -5.75
C ALA A 191 -1.12 -2.88 -5.54
N LEU A 192 -1.42 -1.59 -5.74
CA LEU A 192 -2.80 -1.07 -5.69
C LEU A 192 -3.73 -1.76 -6.70
N SER A 193 -3.23 -2.15 -7.86
CA SER A 193 -4.05 -2.79 -8.90
C SER A 193 -4.48 -4.20 -8.50
N THR A 194 -3.56 -5.07 -8.12
CA THR A 194 -3.88 -6.49 -7.82
C THR A 194 -4.27 -6.72 -6.37
N ASN A 195 -3.99 -5.77 -5.47
CA ASN A 195 -4.08 -5.93 -4.02
C ASN A 195 -3.02 -6.87 -3.41
N TYR A 196 -1.96 -7.19 -4.16
CA TYR A 196 -0.96 -8.18 -3.74
C TYR A 196 0.24 -7.49 -3.09
N VAL A 197 0.76 -8.10 -2.02
CA VAL A 197 2.14 -7.85 -1.60
C VAL A 197 3.04 -8.83 -2.36
N THR A 198 4.07 -8.34 -3.03
CA THR A 198 5.03 -9.17 -3.76
C THR A 198 6.41 -8.98 -3.16
N LEU A 199 7.09 -10.07 -2.84
CA LEU A 199 8.46 -10.08 -2.31
C LEU A 199 9.21 -11.35 -2.76
N TYR A 200 10.50 -11.42 -2.48
CA TYR A 200 11.27 -12.66 -2.58
C TYR A 200 11.89 -13.06 -1.23
N ASP A 201 12.44 -14.27 -1.18
CA ASP A 201 13.08 -14.81 0.00
C ASP A 201 14.36 -14.05 0.36
N LEU A 202 14.23 -13.15 1.33
CA LEU A 202 15.33 -12.31 1.80
C LEU A 202 16.37 -13.08 2.63
N THR A 203 16.16 -14.37 2.94
CA THR A 203 17.17 -15.22 3.59
C THR A 203 18.32 -15.59 2.64
N GLY A 204 18.07 -15.58 1.32
CA GLY A 204 19.03 -16.00 0.30
C GLY A 204 20.01 -14.92 -0.17
N VAL A 205 19.91 -13.68 0.32
CA VAL A 205 20.64 -12.54 -0.23
C VAL A 205 22.09 -12.49 0.28
N GLY A 206 23.03 -12.75 -0.62
CA GLY A 206 24.36 -12.10 -0.72
C GLY A 206 25.44 -12.33 0.36
N ALA A 207 25.14 -12.82 1.56
CA ALA A 207 26.16 -13.05 2.61
C ALA A 207 25.91 -14.30 3.48
N LEU A 208 24.70 -14.89 3.41
CA LEU A 208 24.29 -16.05 4.21
C LEU A 208 24.50 -17.39 3.47
N ARG A 209 25.03 -17.36 2.25
CA ARG A 209 25.21 -18.55 1.42
C ARG A 209 26.49 -19.28 1.81
N ARG A 210 26.44 -20.13 2.85
CA ARG A 210 27.42 -21.22 3.00
C ARG A 210 27.12 -22.29 1.95
N GLU A 211 28.12 -22.62 1.13
CA GLU A 211 28.10 -23.80 0.27
C GLU A 211 27.69 -25.03 1.11
N GLY A 212 26.64 -25.73 0.69
CA GLY A 212 26.14 -26.92 1.38
C GLY A 212 25.06 -26.69 2.45
N SER A 213 24.62 -25.45 2.71
CA SER A 213 23.45 -25.22 3.58
C SER A 213 22.16 -25.71 2.90
N ARG A 214 21.49 -26.70 3.51
CA ARG A 214 20.15 -27.15 3.06
C ARG A 214 19.17 -25.98 3.24
N ARG A 215 18.62 -25.46 2.13
CA ARG A 215 17.47 -24.55 2.13
C ARG A 215 16.39 -25.08 3.08
N GLY A 216 16.00 -24.31 4.10
CA GLY A 216 14.66 -24.40 4.68
C GLY A 216 14.43 -24.94 6.07
N ASN A 217 15.21 -24.56 7.06
CA ASN A 217 14.83 -24.82 8.45
C ASN A 217 14.72 -23.52 9.25
N SER A 218 13.92 -23.52 10.31
CA SER A 218 13.76 -22.41 11.26
C SER A 218 15.09 -21.86 11.78
N GLY A 219 16.15 -22.68 11.79
CA GLY A 219 17.52 -22.26 12.08
C GLY A 219 18.07 -21.19 11.13
N GLN A 220 17.78 -21.26 9.82
CA GLN A 220 18.21 -20.25 8.84
C GLN A 220 17.47 -18.92 9.03
N ILE A 221 16.22 -18.96 9.48
CA ILE A 221 15.46 -17.75 9.79
C ILE A 221 16.04 -17.06 11.02
N ASN A 222 16.38 -17.83 12.06
CA ASN A 222 17.07 -17.30 13.24
C ASN A 222 18.45 -16.74 12.88
N GLU A 223 19.20 -17.43 12.01
CA GLU A 223 20.48 -16.94 11.49
C GLU A 223 20.32 -15.64 10.69
N MET A 224 19.34 -15.56 9.79
CA MET A 224 18.98 -14.33 9.09
C MET A 224 18.70 -13.21 10.08
N LEU A 225 17.78 -13.42 11.04
CA LEU A 225 17.39 -12.43 12.05
C LEU A 225 18.55 -11.96 12.95
N SER A 226 19.62 -12.77 13.07
CA SER A 226 20.82 -12.38 13.79
C SER A 226 21.72 -11.40 13.03
N HIS A 227 21.54 -11.28 11.70
CA HIS A 227 22.34 -10.42 10.85
C HIS A 227 21.82 -8.96 10.86
N PRO A 228 22.69 -7.93 10.88
CA PRO A 228 22.27 -6.53 10.90
C PRO A 228 21.35 -6.11 9.73
N SER A 229 21.51 -6.71 8.55
CA SER A 229 20.67 -6.44 7.38
C SER A 229 19.22 -6.94 7.53
N ALA A 230 18.96 -7.89 8.44
CA ALA A 230 17.61 -8.40 8.66
C ALA A 230 16.66 -7.34 9.22
N SER A 231 17.19 -6.34 9.92
CA SER A 231 16.42 -5.18 10.37
C SER A 231 15.72 -4.48 9.20
N GLN A 232 16.46 -4.20 8.12
CA GLN A 232 15.92 -3.56 6.92
C GLN A 232 14.94 -4.47 6.19
N ASN A 233 15.27 -5.76 6.06
CA ASN A 233 14.39 -6.75 5.42
C ASN A 233 13.04 -6.86 6.14
N VAL A 234 13.06 -6.99 7.48
CA VAL A 234 11.84 -7.05 8.28
C VAL A 234 11.05 -5.74 8.16
N ALA A 235 11.73 -4.59 8.21
CA ALA A 235 11.08 -3.29 8.05
C ALA A 235 10.34 -3.22 6.70
N THR A 236 11.01 -3.53 5.58
CA THR A 236 10.38 -3.55 4.25
C THR A 236 9.18 -4.50 4.20
N VAL A 237 9.31 -5.71 4.75
CA VAL A 237 8.22 -6.69 4.76
C VAL A 237 7.00 -6.19 5.57
N VAL A 238 7.24 -5.52 6.70
CA VAL A 238 6.17 -4.90 7.50
C VAL A 238 5.58 -3.66 6.82
N HIS A 239 6.40 -2.87 6.12
CA HIS A 239 5.98 -1.69 5.36
C HIS A 239 4.92 -2.05 4.32
N GLU A 240 5.20 -3.05 3.48
CA GLU A 240 4.25 -3.45 2.43
C GLU A 240 3.00 -4.11 3.00
N ALA A 241 3.15 -4.90 4.07
CA ALA A 241 2.03 -5.47 4.78
C ALA A 241 1.13 -4.39 5.43
N PHE A 242 1.73 -3.29 5.92
CA PHE A 242 0.99 -2.14 6.41
C PHE A 242 0.14 -1.51 5.31
N HIS A 243 0.70 -1.29 4.11
CA HIS A 243 -0.09 -0.75 2.99
C HIS A 243 -1.26 -1.67 2.64
N GLN A 244 -1.04 -2.98 2.58
CA GLN A 244 -2.14 -3.91 2.33
C GLN A 244 -3.25 -3.78 3.38
N LEU A 245 -2.92 -3.69 4.68
CA LEU A 245 -3.94 -3.48 5.71
C LEU A 245 -4.58 -2.09 5.63
N GLN A 246 -3.79 -1.05 5.39
CA GLN A 246 -4.27 0.32 5.25
C GLN A 246 -5.41 0.42 4.23
N PHE A 247 -5.25 -0.24 3.09
CA PHE A 247 -6.19 -0.17 1.97
C PHE A 247 -7.33 -1.19 2.00
N ASN A 248 -7.26 -2.20 2.87
CA ASN A 248 -8.30 -3.24 2.98
C ASN A 248 -9.11 -3.18 4.28
N CYS A 249 -8.61 -2.48 5.31
CA CYS A 249 -9.26 -2.38 6.62
C CYS A 249 -9.91 -1.01 6.86
N GLY A 250 -10.08 -0.19 5.82
CA GLY A 250 -10.82 1.08 5.89
C GLY A 250 -10.05 2.27 6.47
N LEU A 251 -8.71 2.18 6.58
CA LEU A 251 -7.88 3.33 6.96
C LEU A 251 -7.64 4.27 5.77
N SER A 252 -7.62 3.72 4.55
CA SER A 252 -7.63 4.46 3.29
C SER A 252 -8.29 3.62 2.20
N GLN A 253 -8.63 4.26 1.08
CA GLN A 253 -9.22 3.59 -0.08
C GLN A 253 -8.19 3.54 -1.21
N ARG A 254 -8.09 2.42 -1.94
CA ARG A 254 -7.21 2.33 -3.11
C ARG A 254 -7.65 3.34 -4.16
N TYR A 255 -6.68 3.96 -4.84
CA TYR A 255 -6.90 5.01 -5.86
C TYR A 255 -7.60 6.28 -5.36
N ALA A 256 -7.84 6.45 -4.06
CA ALA A 256 -8.19 7.74 -3.49
C ALA A 256 -6.93 8.62 -3.34
N ASP A 257 -7.13 9.93 -3.24
CA ASP A 257 -6.03 10.88 -3.06
C ASP A 257 -5.50 10.87 -1.62
N VAL A 258 -4.76 9.82 -1.28
CA VAL A 258 -4.06 9.67 -0.01
C VAL A 258 -2.70 10.37 -0.11
N PRO A 259 -2.43 11.43 0.68
CA PRO A 259 -1.13 12.11 0.63
C PRO A 259 0.00 11.14 0.97
N LEU A 260 1.10 11.15 0.20
CA LEU A 260 2.20 10.20 0.43
C LEU A 260 2.84 10.37 1.81
N TRP A 261 2.89 11.59 2.35
CA TRP A 261 3.39 11.79 3.71
C TRP A 261 2.56 11.05 4.77
N VAL A 262 1.27 10.78 4.52
CA VAL A 262 0.42 9.96 5.39
C VAL A 262 0.67 8.48 5.13
N ALA A 263 0.54 8.02 3.88
CA ALA A 263 0.65 6.60 3.55
C ALA A 263 2.03 6.04 3.93
N GLU A 264 3.09 6.67 3.44
CA GLU A 264 4.47 6.27 3.68
C GLU A 264 4.88 6.54 5.14
N GLY A 265 4.47 7.70 5.67
CA GLY A 265 4.79 8.10 7.03
C GLY A 265 4.23 7.15 8.09
N LEU A 266 2.99 6.68 7.90
CA LEU A 266 2.39 5.67 8.77
C LEU A 266 3.04 4.29 8.56
N ALA A 267 3.34 3.89 7.33
CA ALA A 267 4.06 2.65 7.08
C ALA A 267 5.40 2.64 7.84
N MET A 268 6.18 3.72 7.76
CA MET A 268 7.43 3.89 8.51
C MET A 268 7.24 3.95 10.03
N TYR A 269 6.09 4.42 10.51
CA TYR A 269 5.75 4.41 11.93
C TYR A 269 5.47 2.99 12.45
N PHE A 270 4.94 2.11 11.59
CA PHE A 270 4.63 0.71 11.91
C PHE A 270 5.83 -0.23 11.66
N GLU A 271 6.71 0.07 10.71
CA GLU A 271 7.73 -0.87 10.22
C GLU A 271 8.91 -1.10 11.18
N THR A 272 9.03 -0.32 12.26
CA THR A 272 10.23 -0.34 13.11
C THR A 272 10.47 -1.75 13.66
N PRO A 273 11.58 -2.40 13.27
CA PRO A 273 11.84 -3.79 13.63
C PRO A 273 12.27 -3.93 15.09
N ASP A 274 11.97 -5.08 15.69
CA ASP A 274 12.41 -5.51 17.02
C ASP A 274 13.09 -6.88 16.89
N LEU A 275 14.39 -6.90 16.57
CA LEU A 275 15.15 -8.14 16.39
C LEU A 275 15.34 -8.97 17.67
N LYS A 276 14.96 -8.42 18.84
CA LYS A 276 14.88 -9.21 20.09
C LYS A 276 13.61 -10.07 20.14
N SER A 277 12.62 -9.78 19.29
CA SER A 277 11.42 -10.59 19.08
C SER A 277 11.74 -11.77 18.16
N ALA A 278 11.21 -12.96 18.46
CA ALA A 278 11.37 -14.15 17.61
C ALA A 278 10.79 -13.99 16.18
N GLN A 279 9.94 -12.98 15.97
CA GLN A 279 9.37 -12.65 14.66
C GLN A 279 10.01 -11.39 14.04
N GLY A 280 11.06 -10.82 14.65
CA GLY A 280 11.73 -9.61 14.18
C GLY A 280 10.93 -8.31 14.33
N TRP A 281 9.68 -8.39 14.81
CA TRP A 281 8.78 -7.24 15.01
C TRP A 281 7.83 -7.47 16.20
N ARG A 282 7.46 -6.38 16.88
CA ARG A 282 6.55 -6.42 18.04
C ARG A 282 5.84 -5.10 18.36
N THR A 283 6.53 -3.97 18.27
CA THR A 283 6.06 -2.70 18.84
C THR A 283 5.77 -1.69 17.75
N ILE A 284 4.52 -1.19 17.72
CA ILE A 284 4.13 -0.08 16.84
C ILE A 284 4.56 1.25 17.47
N GLY A 285 5.09 2.16 16.65
CA GLY A 285 5.40 3.52 17.07
C GLY A 285 6.70 3.71 17.84
N ALA A 286 7.61 2.73 17.77
CA ALA A 286 8.99 2.91 18.20
C ALA A 286 9.72 3.95 17.33
N VAL A 287 10.80 4.51 17.85
CA VAL A 287 11.61 5.49 17.11
C VAL A 287 12.34 4.78 15.97
N HIS A 288 12.03 5.16 14.73
CA HIS A 288 12.76 4.69 13.56
C HIS A 288 14.08 5.46 13.41
N HIS A 289 15.16 4.98 14.02
CA HIS A 289 16.46 5.68 14.04
C HIS A 289 17.02 6.01 12.64
N GLY A 290 16.78 5.16 11.64
CA GLY A 290 17.14 5.45 10.23
C GLY A 290 16.47 6.74 9.71
N ARG A 291 15.13 6.80 9.75
CA ARG A 291 14.36 7.98 9.32
C ARG A 291 14.63 9.22 10.19
N LEU A 292 14.85 9.04 11.49
CA LEU A 292 15.27 10.13 12.38
C LEU A 292 16.61 10.72 11.95
N ARG A 293 17.59 9.88 11.61
CA ARG A 293 18.88 10.32 11.08
C ARG A 293 18.71 11.03 9.74
N ASP A 294 17.90 10.48 8.83
CA ASP A 294 17.64 11.09 7.52
C ASP A 294 17.04 12.49 7.68
N PHE A 295 16.04 12.64 8.55
CA PHE A 295 15.44 13.94 8.84
C PHE A 295 16.42 14.89 9.54
N ARG A 296 17.20 14.42 10.51
CA ARG A 296 18.25 15.24 11.17
C ARG A 296 19.31 15.72 10.19
N GLY A 297 19.68 14.89 9.21
CA GLY A 297 20.59 15.27 8.13
C GLY A 297 19.99 16.31 7.18
N TYR A 298 18.66 16.32 7.03
CA TYR A 298 17.94 17.31 6.24
C TYR A 298 17.75 18.66 6.95
N LEU A 299 17.61 18.67 8.30
CA LEU A 299 17.33 19.87 9.10
C LEU A 299 18.17 21.12 8.74
N PRO A 300 19.50 21.04 8.54
CA PRO A 300 20.30 22.23 8.19
C PRO A 300 19.90 22.89 6.87
N ASN A 301 19.32 22.14 5.95
CA ASN A 301 18.90 22.59 4.62
C ASN A 301 17.37 22.62 4.46
N ARG A 302 16.63 22.45 5.56
CA ARG A 302 15.17 22.43 5.53
C ARG A 302 14.65 23.86 5.32
N PRO A 303 13.98 24.16 4.19
CA PRO A 303 13.42 25.49 3.94
C PRO A 303 12.24 25.76 4.88
N GLU A 304 11.93 27.03 5.11
CA GLU A 304 10.79 27.45 5.93
C GLU A 304 9.45 26.89 5.43
N ALA A 305 9.26 26.85 4.10
CA ALA A 305 8.07 26.28 3.48
C ALA A 305 8.04 24.73 3.44
N SER A 306 8.94 24.04 4.14
CA SER A 306 9.09 22.58 4.00
C SER A 306 7.84 21.82 4.43
N LEU A 307 7.23 22.16 5.57
CA LEU A 307 5.98 21.54 6.02
C LEU A 307 4.85 21.75 5.00
N LYS A 308 4.68 22.97 4.50
CA LYS A 308 3.70 23.26 3.44
C LYS A 308 3.95 22.38 2.21
N SER A 309 5.18 22.33 1.73
CA SER A 309 5.55 21.52 0.56
C SER A 309 5.40 20.00 0.77
N LEU A 310 5.40 19.52 2.02
CA LEU A 310 5.15 18.12 2.36
C LEU A 310 3.67 17.75 2.24
N VAL A 311 2.78 18.67 2.63
CA VAL A 311 1.34 18.38 2.76
C VAL A 311 0.54 18.69 1.50
N VAL A 312 0.95 19.67 0.71
CA VAL A 312 0.15 20.15 -0.43
C VAL A 312 0.29 19.31 -1.70
N ASP A 313 1.41 18.63 -1.92
CA ASP A 313 1.57 17.71 -3.04
C ASP A 313 2.65 16.64 -2.78
N ASP A 314 2.74 15.67 -3.70
CA ASP A 314 3.63 14.52 -3.57
C ASP A 314 4.96 14.70 -4.33
N LYS A 315 5.29 15.89 -4.84
CA LYS A 315 6.45 16.10 -5.73
C LYS A 315 7.76 15.71 -5.06
N ARG A 316 7.90 15.98 -3.76
CA ARG A 316 9.11 15.68 -2.98
C ARG A 316 9.45 14.18 -2.92
N PHE A 317 8.42 13.33 -2.97
CA PHE A 317 8.58 11.88 -2.98
C PHE A 317 8.92 11.35 -4.39
N ARG A 318 8.50 12.06 -5.44
CA ARG A 318 8.71 11.68 -6.85
C ARG A 318 10.04 12.15 -7.41
N ASP A 319 10.68 13.17 -6.81
CA ASP A 319 12.06 13.56 -7.14
C ASP A 319 13.04 12.70 -6.34
N ALA A 320 13.84 11.89 -7.04
CA ALA A 320 14.85 11.03 -6.44
C ALA A 320 15.84 11.79 -5.53
N ARG A 321 16.12 13.07 -5.81
CA ARG A 321 17.01 13.90 -4.98
C ARG A 321 16.37 14.31 -3.66
N GLY A 322 15.05 14.46 -3.63
CA GLY A 322 14.28 14.89 -2.46
C GLY A 322 13.70 13.74 -1.63
N ALA A 323 13.62 12.54 -2.20
CA ALA A 323 12.90 11.41 -1.63
C ALA A 323 13.36 11.06 -0.20
N ILE A 324 14.67 10.90 0.05
CA ILE A 324 15.20 10.55 1.38
C ILE A 324 14.75 11.57 2.45
N ALA A 325 14.85 12.86 2.13
CA ALA A 325 14.40 13.93 3.03
C ALA A 325 12.87 13.93 3.22
N ALA A 326 12.11 13.68 2.15
CA ALA A 326 10.66 13.58 2.20
C ALA A 326 10.18 12.43 3.09
N TYR A 327 10.78 11.24 2.95
CA TYR A 327 10.50 10.08 3.80
C TYR A 327 10.91 10.32 5.26
N GLY A 328 12.10 10.87 5.50
CA GLY A 328 12.54 11.22 6.85
C GLY A 328 11.58 12.18 7.56
N GLU A 329 11.18 13.24 6.86
CA GLU A 329 10.24 14.23 7.40
C GLU A 329 8.82 13.67 7.55
N ALA A 330 8.33 12.87 6.60
CA ALA A 330 7.03 12.21 6.69
C ALA A 330 6.93 11.30 7.93
N TRP A 331 7.93 10.44 8.16
CA TRP A 331 7.97 9.63 9.38
C TRP A 331 7.97 10.52 10.64
N ALA A 332 8.81 11.55 10.67
CA ALA A 332 8.93 12.43 11.83
C ALA A 332 7.61 13.15 12.12
N MET A 333 6.92 13.63 11.09
CA MET A 333 5.62 14.30 11.20
C MET A 333 4.54 13.35 11.72
N ASN A 334 4.47 12.13 11.19
CA ASN A 334 3.54 11.10 11.65
C ASN A 334 3.80 10.72 13.12
N HIS A 335 5.07 10.56 13.49
CA HIS A 335 5.44 10.29 14.87
C HIS A 335 5.05 11.46 15.79
N PHE A 336 5.29 12.71 15.40
CA PHE A 336 4.88 13.88 16.16
C PHE A 336 3.37 13.92 16.36
N LEU A 337 2.60 13.83 15.28
CA LEU A 337 1.14 13.90 15.33
C LEU A 337 0.54 12.75 16.15
N MET A 338 1.10 11.53 16.05
CA MET A 338 0.65 10.40 16.86
C MET A 338 0.90 10.59 18.35
N GLN A 339 1.93 11.34 18.75
CA GLN A 339 2.31 11.54 20.16
C GLN A 339 1.69 12.80 20.78
N ARG A 340 1.47 13.85 19.98
CA ARG A 340 1.05 15.17 20.48
C ARG A 340 -0.35 15.60 20.06
N HIS A 341 -0.81 15.14 18.89
CA HIS A 341 -2.06 15.54 18.24
C HIS A 341 -2.92 14.33 17.90
N THR A 342 -2.97 13.34 18.80
CA THR A 342 -3.53 12.02 18.51
C THR A 342 -4.99 12.08 18.08
N LYS A 343 -5.80 12.94 18.72
CA LYS A 343 -7.25 13.04 18.45
C LYS A 343 -7.52 13.74 17.12
N GLU A 344 -6.82 14.84 16.89
CA GLU A 344 -6.83 15.65 15.69
C GLU A 344 -6.37 14.82 14.50
N TYR A 345 -5.29 14.06 14.68
CA TYR A 345 -4.77 13.21 13.62
C TYR A 345 -5.72 12.03 13.33
N ALA A 346 -6.32 11.40 14.35
CA ALA A 346 -7.34 10.39 14.12
C ALA A 346 -8.57 10.93 13.39
N ALA A 347 -8.97 12.18 13.64
CA ALA A 347 -10.03 12.86 12.89
C ALA A 347 -9.62 13.13 11.43
N TYR A 348 -8.41 13.64 11.21
CA TYR A 348 -7.87 13.85 9.87
C TYR A 348 -7.75 12.54 9.06
N LEU A 349 -7.32 11.43 9.68
CA LEU A 349 -7.27 10.13 9.02
C LEU A 349 -8.66 9.65 8.61
N LYS A 350 -9.74 9.98 9.34
CA LYS A 350 -11.12 9.70 8.91
C LYS A 350 -11.52 10.52 7.69
N VAL A 351 -11.06 11.77 7.58
CA VAL A 351 -11.25 12.58 6.37
C VAL A 351 -10.54 11.93 5.18
N VAL A 352 -9.28 11.52 5.36
CA VAL A 352 -8.51 10.80 4.33
C VAL A 352 -9.18 9.48 3.94
N ALA A 353 -9.68 8.71 4.90
CA ALA A 353 -10.38 7.45 4.68
C ALA A 353 -11.71 7.61 3.91
N ALA A 354 -12.35 8.78 4.00
CA ALA A 354 -13.60 9.08 3.31
C ALA A 354 -13.40 9.58 1.87
N LYS A 355 -12.15 9.81 1.43
CA LYS A 355 -11.88 10.29 0.07
C LYS A 355 -12.28 9.25 -0.96
N PRO A 356 -13.09 9.62 -1.98
CA PRO A 356 -13.48 8.70 -3.03
C PRO A 356 -12.29 8.34 -3.93
N PRO A 357 -12.28 7.14 -4.51
CA PRO A 357 -11.30 6.77 -5.52
C PRO A 357 -11.43 7.64 -6.78
N ALA A 358 -10.34 7.75 -7.53
CA ALA A 358 -10.27 8.47 -8.82
C ALA A 358 -10.52 9.98 -8.77
N VAL A 359 -10.66 10.58 -7.58
CA VAL A 359 -10.74 12.03 -7.39
C VAL A 359 -9.41 12.55 -6.87
N VAL A 360 -8.77 13.44 -7.63
CA VAL A 360 -7.49 14.05 -7.26
C VAL A 360 -7.77 15.42 -6.66
N GLN A 361 -7.16 15.73 -5.51
CA GLN A 361 -7.33 17.03 -4.87
C GLN A 361 -6.31 18.05 -5.37
N THR A 362 -6.69 19.33 -5.25
CA THR A 362 -5.75 20.42 -5.51
C THR A 362 -4.81 20.63 -4.31
N PRO A 363 -3.64 21.26 -4.51
CA PRO A 363 -2.77 21.68 -3.41
C PRO A 363 -3.49 22.54 -2.36
N GLU A 364 -4.42 23.39 -2.80
CA GLU A 364 -5.23 24.26 -1.96
C GLU A 364 -6.24 23.46 -1.11
N ASP A 365 -6.87 22.44 -1.68
CA ASP A 365 -7.78 21.54 -0.96
C ASP A 365 -7.03 20.76 0.13
N ARG A 366 -5.88 20.16 -0.21
CA ARG A 366 -5.05 19.43 0.77
C ARG A 366 -4.57 20.35 1.90
N LEU A 367 -4.17 21.58 1.57
CA LEU A 367 -3.77 22.56 2.58
C LEU A 367 -4.92 22.92 3.51
N LYS A 368 -6.11 23.17 2.95
CA LYS A 368 -7.30 23.52 3.71
C LYS A 368 -7.74 22.40 4.66
N GLU A 369 -7.70 21.15 4.20
CA GLU A 369 -8.00 19.99 5.04
C GLU A 369 -7.00 19.85 6.19
N PHE A 370 -5.71 20.05 5.89
CA PHE A 370 -4.65 19.98 6.88
C PHE A 370 -4.78 21.09 7.93
N THR A 371 -4.97 22.35 7.52
CA THR A 371 -5.15 23.47 8.45
C THR A 371 -6.43 23.34 9.27
N ALA A 372 -7.51 22.82 8.69
CA ALA A 372 -8.73 22.54 9.43
C ALA A 372 -8.52 21.50 10.55
N ALA A 373 -7.59 20.55 10.37
CA ALA A 373 -7.29 19.53 11.37
C ALA A 373 -6.29 19.99 12.43
N PHE A 374 -5.26 20.76 12.05
CA PHE A 374 -4.09 21.01 12.90
C PHE A 374 -3.83 22.50 13.20
N GLY A 375 -4.60 23.41 12.62
CA GLY A 375 -4.46 24.85 12.80
C GLY A 375 -3.34 25.47 11.95
N GLU A 376 -2.77 26.57 12.46
CA GLU A 376 -1.76 27.37 11.76
C GLU A 376 -0.45 26.59 11.54
N LEU A 377 0.05 26.61 10.30
CA LEU A 377 1.20 25.80 9.88
C LEU A 377 2.48 26.18 10.63
N GLU A 378 2.74 27.48 10.79
CA GLU A 378 3.97 27.97 11.40
C GLU A 378 4.06 27.58 12.88
N ALA A 379 2.94 27.64 13.59
CA ALA A 379 2.87 27.22 14.99
C ALA A 379 3.07 25.70 15.14
N LEU A 380 2.42 24.93 14.26
CA LEU A 380 2.56 23.47 14.23
C LEU A 380 3.99 23.06 13.87
N ASP A 381 4.62 23.73 12.90
CA ASP A 381 5.99 23.45 12.46
C ASP A 381 7.00 23.70 13.59
N ALA A 382 6.83 24.80 14.33
CA ALA A 382 7.68 25.10 15.49
C ALA A 382 7.54 24.05 16.60
N GLU A 383 6.33 23.54 16.84
CA GLU A 383 6.10 22.43 17.79
C GLU A 383 6.71 21.12 17.29
N PHE A 384 6.49 20.79 16.02
CA PHE A 384 7.03 19.63 15.35
C PHE A 384 8.56 19.56 15.47
N LEU A 385 9.26 20.65 15.15
CA LEU A 385 10.72 20.70 15.24
C LEU A 385 11.21 20.51 16.68
N LYS A 386 10.55 21.12 17.68
CA LYS A 386 10.87 20.91 19.10
C LYS A 386 10.67 19.45 19.52
N HIS A 387 9.60 18.81 19.07
CA HIS A 387 9.33 17.39 19.36
C HIS A 387 10.44 16.49 18.83
N VAL A 388 10.83 16.66 17.56
CA VAL A 388 11.87 15.82 16.94
C VAL A 388 13.23 16.04 17.60
N GLN A 389 13.57 17.28 17.97
CA GLN A 389 14.81 17.59 18.69
C GLN A 389 14.90 16.82 20.03
N ALA A 390 13.78 16.56 20.69
CA ALA A 390 13.72 15.84 21.95
C ALA A 390 13.79 14.30 21.82
N LEU A 391 13.62 13.74 20.62
CA LEU A 391 13.69 12.30 20.39
C LEU A 391 15.13 11.79 20.61
N ARG A 392 15.27 10.59 21.18
CA ARG A 392 16.57 9.94 21.40
C ARG A 392 16.80 8.83 20.41
#